data_AF-X6PA17-F1
#
_entry.id   AF-X6PA17-F1
#
_cell.length_a   1.000
_cell.length_b   1.000
_cell.length_c   1.000
_cell.angle_alpha   90.00
_cell.angle_beta   90.00
_cell.angle_gamma   90.00
#
_symmetry.space_group_name_H-M   'P 1'
#
loop_
_entity.id
_entity.type
_entity.pdbx_description
1 polymer ?
#
loop_
_entity_poly.entity_id
_entity_poly.type
_entity_poly.pdbx_seq_one_letter_code
_entity_poly.pdbx_strand_id
1 'polypeptide(L)'
;MNNEKVINYFILFCLNTGLLIKYDELNKSFYYDKLPICPAFNDFTTYSFVYLYDFIFLFGGKNSITNERTKLVYKYSMKDKTWSECKITLPMEISSSFSILSGNDTNVHVIGGFNAKDEAQTIHLSVNVEELFAKIYEKIIELRNEITKMKLERPYIIPIEKRRMSEDEKENKEVIKIPEDWKKRKTQIETLEKKLKEWNEEKRMELNKMNWDDIWSFDGELQQTKKNVLIRMDGIPLVIKELLSYQSSIK
;
A
#
# COMPACT_ATOMS: atom_id res chain seq x y z
N MET A 1 -26.33 -9.03 14.23
CA MET A 1 -25.62 -7.96 13.49
C MET A 1 -24.96 -7.08 14.52
N ASN A 2 -23.63 -6.96 14.47
CA ASN A 2 -22.93 -6.01 15.35
C ASN A 2 -23.33 -4.60 14.91
N ASN A 3 -24.00 -3.85 15.79
CA ASN A 3 -24.28 -2.42 15.60
C ASN A 3 -23.02 -1.60 15.89
N GLU A 4 -21.89 -1.95 15.25
CA GLU A 4 -20.69 -1.14 15.36
C GLU A 4 -20.89 0.15 14.57
N LYS A 5 -20.66 1.27 15.25
CA LYS A 5 -20.78 2.60 14.66
C LYS A 5 -19.65 2.79 13.64
N VAL A 6 -19.98 2.65 12.35
CA VAL A 6 -19.07 2.95 11.24
C VAL A 6 -19.10 4.44 10.94
N ILE A 7 -17.94 5.10 11.09
CA ILE A 7 -17.75 6.51 10.73
C ILE A 7 -16.81 6.58 9.54
N ASN A 8 -17.27 7.23 8.47
CA ASN A 8 -16.45 7.52 7.30
C ASN A 8 -16.04 8.98 7.25
N TYR A 9 -14.91 9.24 6.61
CA TYR A 9 -14.42 10.57 6.33
C TYR A 9 -14.25 10.76 4.83
N PHE A 10 -14.77 11.86 4.31
CA PHE A 10 -14.66 12.26 2.93
C PHE A 10 -14.04 13.64 2.85
N ILE A 11 -13.21 13.86 1.83
CA ILE A 11 -12.61 15.15 1.54
C ILE A 11 -13.18 15.63 0.22
N LEU A 12 -13.67 16.87 0.20
CA LEU A 12 -14.15 17.53 -1.00
C LEU A 12 -13.34 18.80 -1.20
N PHE A 13 -12.64 18.90 -2.34
CA PHE A 13 -12.17 20.18 -2.86
C PHE A 13 -12.86 20.46 -4.19
N CYS A 14 -13.55 21.57 -4.27
CA CYS A 14 -14.23 22.03 -5.47
C CYS A 14 -14.30 23.56 -5.46
N LEU A 15 -13.83 24.20 -6.54
CA LEU A 15 -13.69 25.66 -6.62
C LEU A 15 -12.95 26.19 -5.38
N ASN A 16 -13.45 27.24 -4.74
CA ASN A 16 -12.89 27.82 -3.52
C ASN A 16 -13.47 27.18 -2.25
N THR A 17 -13.83 25.90 -2.31
CA THR A 17 -14.43 25.19 -1.18
C THR A 17 -13.67 23.90 -0.89
N GLY A 18 -13.17 23.78 0.34
CA GLY A 18 -12.54 22.59 0.89
C GLY A 18 -13.34 22.13 2.10
N LEU A 19 -13.80 20.88 2.13
CA LEU A 19 -14.57 20.31 3.22
C LEU A 19 -13.97 18.99 3.68
N LEU A 20 -13.94 18.77 4.99
CA LEU A 20 -13.78 17.47 5.61
C LEU A 20 -15.15 17.03 6.13
N ILE A 21 -15.74 16.04 5.48
CA ILE A 21 -17.08 15.54 5.77
C ILE A 21 -16.94 14.25 6.58
N LYS A 22 -17.57 14.22 7.75
CA LYS A 22 -17.71 13.05 8.59
C LYS A 22 -19.11 12.47 8.41
N TYR A 23 -19.22 11.22 7.99
CA TYR A 23 -20.49 10.53 7.76
C TYR A 23 -20.67 9.39 8.76
N ASP A 24 -21.79 9.40 9.47
CA ASP A 24 -22.26 8.33 10.35
C ASP A 24 -23.25 7.47 9.58
N GLU A 25 -22.82 6.27 9.16
CA GLU A 25 -23.63 5.40 8.30
C GLU A 25 -24.89 4.90 9.01
N LEU A 26 -24.76 4.56 10.30
CA LEU A 26 -25.85 4.00 11.10
C LEU A 26 -26.99 5.02 11.25
N ASN A 27 -26.62 6.26 11.58
CA ASN A 27 -27.59 7.34 11.76
C ASN A 27 -27.93 8.07 10.46
N LYS A 28 -27.28 7.74 9.34
CA LYS A 28 -27.40 8.42 8.04
C LYS A 28 -27.25 9.93 8.15
N SER A 29 -26.33 10.38 8.99
CA SER A 29 -26.11 11.80 9.28
C SER A 29 -24.69 12.21 8.95
N PHE A 30 -24.48 13.46 8.53
CA PHE A 30 -23.15 13.98 8.27
C PHE A 30 -22.91 15.31 8.98
N TYR A 31 -21.64 15.54 9.29
CA TYR A 31 -21.10 16.78 9.82
C TYR A 31 -19.91 17.18 8.94
N TYR A 32 -19.60 18.47 8.83
CA TYR A 32 -18.46 18.89 8.05
C TYR A 32 -17.71 20.05 8.69
N ASP A 33 -16.40 20.05 8.49
CA ASP A 33 -15.51 21.14 8.82
C ASP A 33 -14.98 21.77 7.53
N LYS A 34 -14.80 23.09 7.53
CA LYS A 34 -14.16 23.79 6.42
C LYS A 34 -12.65 23.61 6.49
N LEU A 35 -12.06 23.17 5.39
CA LEU A 35 -10.62 23.16 5.17
C LEU A 35 -10.19 24.49 4.53
N PRO A 36 -9.03 25.04 4.91
CA PRO A 36 -8.53 26.27 4.33
C PRO A 36 -8.18 26.05 2.85
N ILE A 37 -8.56 27.01 2.01
CA ILE A 37 -8.17 27.04 0.60
C ILE A 37 -6.74 27.54 0.49
N CYS A 38 -5.98 26.98 -0.45
CA CYS A 38 -4.65 27.46 -0.78
C CYS A 38 -4.74 28.90 -1.31
N PRO A 39 -4.12 29.90 -0.65
CA PRO A 39 -4.23 31.29 -1.09
C PRO A 39 -3.74 31.51 -2.52
N ALA A 40 -2.71 30.77 -2.95
CA ALA A 40 -2.20 30.83 -4.33
C ALA A 40 -3.20 30.28 -5.36
N PHE A 41 -4.17 29.47 -4.93
CA PHE A 41 -5.17 28.83 -5.77
C PHE A 41 -6.57 29.41 -5.54
N ASN A 42 -6.68 30.58 -4.91
CA ASN A 42 -7.98 31.18 -4.58
C ASN A 42 -8.85 31.52 -5.81
N ASP A 43 -8.28 31.60 -7.01
CA ASP A 43 -9.05 31.75 -8.25
C ASP A 43 -8.97 30.52 -9.15
N PHE A 44 -8.25 29.48 -8.71
CA PHE A 44 -8.05 28.26 -9.47
C PHE A 44 -9.19 27.27 -9.23
N THR A 45 -9.62 26.65 -10.31
CA THR A 45 -10.70 25.66 -10.35
C THR A 45 -10.22 24.42 -11.10
N THR A 46 -11.02 23.36 -11.07
CA THR A 46 -10.79 22.12 -11.85
C THR A 46 -9.40 21.49 -11.69
N TYR A 47 -8.75 21.69 -10.55
CA TYR A 47 -7.55 20.94 -10.17
C TYR A 47 -7.95 19.54 -9.69
N SER A 48 -7.04 18.58 -9.84
CA SER A 48 -7.19 17.27 -9.23
C SER A 48 -6.46 17.19 -7.91
N PHE A 49 -6.86 16.26 -7.04
CA PHE A 49 -6.20 16.11 -5.74
C PHE A 49 -6.10 14.66 -5.30
N VAL A 50 -5.15 14.39 -4.42
CA VAL A 50 -5.08 13.15 -3.63
C VAL A 50 -4.81 13.47 -2.17
N TYR A 51 -5.35 12.64 -1.29
CA TYR A 51 -5.02 12.66 0.12
C TYR A 51 -4.07 11.51 0.42
N LEU A 52 -2.91 11.82 1.01
CA LEU A 52 -1.87 10.86 1.31
C LEU A 52 -1.18 11.20 2.63
N TYR A 53 -1.17 10.23 3.55
CA TYR A 53 -0.73 10.41 4.94
C TYR A 53 -1.53 11.52 5.65
N ASP A 54 -0.90 12.66 5.92
CA ASP A 54 -1.50 13.87 6.51
C ASP A 54 -1.66 15.00 5.48
N PHE A 55 -1.32 14.74 4.21
CA PHE A 55 -1.18 15.77 3.20
C PHE A 55 -2.22 15.66 2.11
N ILE A 56 -2.77 16.80 1.70
CA ILE A 56 -3.58 16.91 0.48
C ILE A 56 -2.72 17.55 -0.59
N PHE A 57 -2.57 16.88 -1.71
CA PHE A 57 -1.84 17.38 -2.87
C PHE A 57 -2.82 17.86 -3.93
N LEU A 58 -2.66 19.09 -4.41
CA LEU A 58 -3.39 19.65 -5.55
C LEU A 58 -2.49 19.67 -6.78
N PHE A 59 -3.01 19.22 -7.92
CA PHE A 59 -2.30 19.14 -9.18
C PHE A 59 -3.00 20.01 -10.23
N GLY A 60 -2.24 20.96 -10.80
CA GLY A 60 -2.72 21.79 -11.90
C GLY A 60 -3.89 22.69 -11.51
N GLY A 61 -4.80 22.92 -12.45
CA GLY A 61 -5.97 23.76 -12.29
C GLY A 61 -6.02 24.89 -13.32
N LYS A 62 -7.20 25.51 -13.43
CA LYS A 62 -7.47 26.65 -14.31
C LYS A 62 -7.91 27.86 -13.49
N ASN A 63 -7.22 28.98 -13.66
CA ASN A 63 -7.63 30.26 -13.10
C ASN A 63 -8.95 30.70 -13.77
N SER A 64 -9.97 30.93 -12.96
CA SER A 64 -11.32 31.29 -13.40
C SER A 64 -11.41 32.71 -13.96
N ILE A 65 -10.47 33.59 -13.62
CA ILE A 65 -10.40 34.99 -14.06
C ILE A 65 -9.56 35.12 -15.33
N THR A 66 -8.32 34.61 -15.31
CA THR A 66 -7.38 34.76 -16.43
C THR A 66 -7.52 33.68 -17.50
N ASN A 67 -8.25 32.60 -17.21
CA ASN A 67 -8.29 31.36 -18.00
C ASN A 67 -6.95 30.63 -18.13
N GLU A 68 -5.90 31.09 -17.46
CA GLU A 68 -4.59 30.45 -17.48
C GLU A 68 -4.61 29.14 -16.70
N ARG A 69 -3.81 28.17 -17.16
CA ARG A 69 -3.64 26.89 -16.50
C ARG A 69 -2.32 26.87 -15.76
N THR A 70 -2.25 26.08 -14.70
CA THR A 70 -1.01 25.90 -13.96
C THR A 70 -0.49 24.48 -14.09
N LYS A 71 0.83 24.36 -13.97
CA LYS A 71 1.55 23.09 -13.83
C LYS A 71 2.04 22.87 -12.40
N LEU A 72 1.75 23.80 -11.49
CA LEU A 72 2.23 23.75 -10.12
C LEU A 72 1.52 22.65 -9.33
N VAL A 73 2.23 22.14 -8.32
CA VAL A 73 1.71 21.17 -7.37
C VAL A 73 1.80 21.81 -5.99
N TYR A 74 0.68 21.84 -5.27
CA TYR A 74 0.62 22.38 -3.91
C TYR A 74 0.29 21.26 -2.94
N LYS A 75 0.78 21.37 -1.71
CA LYS A 75 0.44 20.47 -0.62
C LYS A 75 -0.04 21.21 0.61
N TYR A 76 -1.03 20.63 1.26
CA TYR A 76 -1.58 21.08 2.53
C TYR A 76 -1.30 20.05 3.61
N SER A 77 -0.74 20.44 4.75
CA SER A 77 -0.69 19.57 5.93
C SER A 77 -1.98 19.75 6.74
N MET A 78 -2.70 18.66 6.98
CA MET A 78 -3.90 18.65 7.83
C MET A 78 -3.54 18.94 9.29
N LYS A 79 -2.39 18.44 9.76
CA LYS A 79 -1.87 18.67 11.11
C LYS A 79 -1.46 20.12 11.35
N ASP A 80 -0.61 20.66 10.48
CA ASP A 80 -0.04 22.00 10.66
C ASP A 80 -0.99 23.10 10.13
N LYS A 81 -2.00 22.71 9.35
CA LYS A 81 -2.97 23.60 8.69
C LYS A 81 -2.33 24.64 7.79
N THR A 82 -1.22 24.27 7.14
CA THR A 82 -0.46 25.15 6.25
C THR A 82 -0.38 24.60 4.84
N TRP A 83 -0.47 25.51 3.87
CA TRP A 83 -0.18 25.25 2.46
C TRP A 83 1.29 25.51 2.14
N SER A 84 1.86 24.71 1.25
CA SER A 84 3.19 24.91 0.68
C SER A 84 3.25 24.41 -0.76
N GLU A 85 4.06 25.05 -1.58
CA GLU A 85 4.33 24.59 -2.93
C GLU A 85 5.29 23.38 -2.91
N CYS A 86 5.05 22.40 -3.77
CA CYS A 86 5.97 21.28 -3.99
C CYS A 86 7.10 21.71 -4.94
N LYS A 87 8.31 21.15 -4.75
CA LYS A 87 9.44 21.38 -5.68
C LYS A 87 9.16 20.81 -7.07
N ILE A 88 8.34 19.76 -7.14
CA ILE A 88 7.96 19.14 -8.41
C ILE A 88 6.85 19.94 -9.10
N THR A 89 6.91 19.96 -10.43
CA THR A 89 5.86 20.54 -11.27
C THR A 89 5.44 19.52 -12.31
N LEU A 90 4.19 19.62 -12.77
CA LEU A 90 3.70 18.87 -13.91
C LEU A 90 4.49 19.28 -15.19
N PRO A 91 4.67 18.36 -16.16
CA PRO A 91 5.40 18.66 -17.39
C PRO A 91 4.65 19.62 -18.31
N MET A 92 3.34 19.81 -18.08
CA MET A 92 2.49 20.74 -18.81
C MET A 92 1.47 21.37 -17.88
N GLU A 93 0.98 22.54 -18.28
CA GLU A 93 -0.16 23.19 -17.64
C GLU A 93 -1.43 22.40 -17.94
N ILE A 94 -2.18 22.03 -16.91
CA ILE A 94 -3.31 21.15 -17.06
C ILE A 94 -4.46 21.49 -16.12
N SER A 95 -5.68 21.28 -16.59
CA SER A 95 -6.89 21.39 -15.79
C SER A 95 -7.84 20.24 -16.09
N SER A 96 -8.80 20.01 -15.19
CA SER A 96 -9.80 18.94 -15.28
C SER A 96 -9.19 17.54 -15.45
N SER A 97 -7.99 17.34 -14.90
CA SER A 97 -7.36 16.03 -14.77
C SER A 97 -8.03 15.22 -13.65
N PHE A 98 -7.74 13.93 -13.60
CA PHE A 98 -8.09 13.06 -12.50
C PHE A 98 -6.81 12.57 -11.81
N SER A 99 -6.79 12.55 -10.47
CA SER A 99 -5.63 12.05 -9.72
C SER A 99 -6.01 10.89 -8.82
N ILE A 100 -5.17 9.86 -8.78
CA ILE A 100 -5.40 8.64 -7.99
C ILE A 100 -4.07 8.04 -7.51
N LEU A 101 -4.09 7.43 -6.33
CA LEU A 101 -2.95 6.67 -5.82
C LEU A 101 -2.88 5.28 -6.48
N SER A 102 -1.67 4.78 -6.71
CA SER A 102 -1.46 3.39 -7.08
C SER A 102 -1.89 2.47 -5.93
N GLY A 103 -2.29 1.23 -6.23
CA GLY A 103 -2.80 0.30 -5.20
C GLY A 103 -1.81 -0.10 -4.10
N ASN A 104 -0.54 0.24 -4.27
CA ASN A 104 0.56 0.07 -3.30
C ASN A 104 1.02 1.42 -2.69
N ASP A 105 0.29 2.52 -2.94
CA ASP A 105 0.56 3.88 -2.48
C ASP A 105 1.96 4.42 -2.82
N THR A 106 2.65 3.85 -3.82
CA THR A 106 4.00 4.29 -4.22
C THR A 106 3.98 5.44 -5.21
N ASN A 107 2.91 5.57 -6.00
CA ASN A 107 2.82 6.56 -7.07
C ASN A 107 1.47 7.27 -7.03
N VAL A 108 1.49 8.55 -7.40
CA VAL A 108 0.31 9.31 -7.76
C VAL A 108 0.21 9.34 -9.28
N HIS A 109 -0.93 8.90 -9.81
CA HIS A 109 -1.24 8.98 -11.21
C HIS A 109 -2.12 10.20 -11.48
N VAL A 110 -1.77 11.00 -12.49
CA VAL A 110 -2.59 12.11 -13.01
C VAL A 110 -2.97 11.75 -14.45
N ILE A 111 -4.28 11.66 -14.72
CA ILE A 111 -4.82 11.10 -15.96
C ILE A 111 -5.76 12.11 -16.62
N GLY A 112 -5.65 12.23 -17.95
CA GLY A 112 -6.53 13.06 -18.76
C GLY A 112 -6.33 14.56 -18.54
N GLY A 113 -7.36 15.35 -18.82
CA GLY A 113 -7.38 16.80 -18.62
C GLY A 113 -7.29 17.60 -19.93
N PHE A 114 -7.17 18.93 -19.81
CA PHE A 114 -7.06 19.87 -20.91
C PHE A 114 -5.78 20.70 -20.79
N ASN A 115 -5.07 20.87 -21.89
CA ASN A 115 -3.88 21.71 -21.95
C ASN A 115 -4.23 23.20 -22.06
N ALA A 116 -3.22 24.07 -22.12
CA ALA A 116 -3.37 25.53 -22.28
C ALA A 116 -4.21 25.96 -23.50
N LYS A 117 -4.32 25.11 -24.54
CA LYS A 117 -5.11 25.36 -25.76
C LYS A 117 -6.53 24.80 -25.69
N ASP A 118 -6.98 24.34 -24.53
CA ASP A 118 -8.27 23.67 -24.32
C ASP A 118 -8.41 22.35 -25.12
N GLU A 119 -7.29 21.74 -25.50
CA GLU A 119 -7.28 20.44 -26.18
C GLU A 119 -7.33 19.31 -25.15
N ALA A 120 -8.26 18.37 -25.32
CA ALA A 120 -8.36 17.18 -24.48
C ALA A 120 -7.08 16.34 -24.61
N GLN A 121 -6.52 15.95 -23.46
CA GLN A 121 -5.27 15.21 -23.38
C GLN A 121 -5.54 13.76 -22.99
N THR A 122 -4.83 12.82 -23.62
CA THR A 122 -4.81 11.40 -23.24
C THR A 122 -3.64 11.08 -22.32
N ILE A 123 -3.13 12.09 -21.59
CA ILE A 123 -1.91 11.95 -20.80
C ILE A 123 -2.15 11.05 -19.58
N HIS A 124 -1.10 10.31 -19.22
CA HIS A 124 -0.99 9.58 -17.97
C HIS A 124 0.36 9.89 -17.36
N LEU A 125 0.38 10.77 -16.37
CA LEU A 125 1.56 11.08 -15.59
C LEU A 125 1.59 10.17 -14.35
N SER A 126 2.76 9.67 -14.01
CA SER A 126 3.01 8.98 -12.75
C SER A 126 4.12 9.72 -12.01
N VAL A 127 3.86 10.08 -10.76
CA VAL A 127 4.82 10.75 -9.88
C VAL A 127 5.07 9.83 -8.69
N ASN A 128 6.34 9.57 -8.38
CA ASN A 128 6.68 8.80 -7.18
C ASN A 128 6.33 9.63 -5.94
N VAL A 129 5.67 9.00 -4.97
CA VAL A 129 5.25 9.64 -3.73
C VAL A 129 6.42 10.30 -2.99
N GLU A 130 7.61 9.70 -3.00
CA GLU A 130 8.80 10.22 -2.33
C GLU A 130 9.21 11.60 -2.88
N GLU A 131 9.01 11.84 -4.18
CA GLU A 131 9.33 13.10 -4.85
C GLU A 131 8.41 14.25 -4.39
N LEU A 132 7.16 13.95 -4.02
CA LEU A 132 6.21 14.93 -3.47
C LEU A 132 6.65 15.46 -2.09
N PHE A 133 7.38 14.65 -1.32
CA PHE A 133 7.74 14.95 0.06
C PHE A 133 9.09 15.63 0.25
N ALA A 134 9.96 15.67 -0.77
CA ALA A 134 11.30 16.28 -0.89
C ALA A 134 12.03 16.76 0.39
N LYS A 135 11.45 17.64 1.22
CA LYS A 135 12.02 18.09 2.51
C LYS A 135 12.10 17.01 3.59
N ILE A 136 11.17 16.04 3.63
CA ILE A 136 11.17 15.00 4.67
C ILE A 136 12.24 13.94 4.35
N TYR A 137 12.42 13.64 3.07
CA TYR A 137 13.37 12.63 2.62
C TYR A 137 14.82 13.11 2.64
N GLU A 138 15.13 14.38 2.34
CA GLU A 138 16.50 14.92 2.51
C GLU A 138 17.01 14.65 3.94
N LYS A 139 16.17 14.93 4.95
CA LYS A 139 16.50 14.71 6.37
C LYS A 139 16.51 13.24 6.78
N ILE A 140 15.61 12.41 6.24
CA ILE A 140 15.59 10.95 6.49
C ILE A 140 16.77 10.26 5.80
N ILE A 141 17.20 10.71 4.62
CA ILE A 141 18.37 10.21 3.89
C ILE A 141 19.64 10.59 4.64
N GLU A 142 19.76 11.84 5.13
CA GLU A 142 20.86 12.26 6.01
C GLU A 142 20.94 11.36 7.27
N LEU A 143 19.82 11.16 7.97
CA LEU A 143 19.75 10.30 9.15
C LEU A 143 20.08 8.83 8.83
N ARG A 144 19.62 8.30 7.70
CA ARG A 144 19.95 6.93 7.24
C ARG A 144 21.45 6.79 6.92
N ASN A 145 22.06 7.81 6.33
CA ASN A 145 23.49 7.84 6.05
C ASN A 145 24.31 7.88 7.34
N GLU A 146 23.90 8.69 8.33
CA GLU A 146 24.52 8.71 9.66
C GLU A 146 24.40 7.36 10.38
N ILE A 147 23.22 6.73 10.37
CA ILE A 147 23.00 5.40 10.96
C ILE A 147 23.89 4.34 10.29
N THR A 148 24.09 4.43 8.98
CA THR A 148 24.94 3.49 8.24
C THR A 148 26.42 3.68 8.59
N LYS A 149 26.88 4.94 8.72
CA LYS A 149 28.23 5.27 9.19
C LYS A 149 28.48 4.72 10.61
N MET A 150 27.53 4.93 11.52
CA MET A 150 27.62 4.40 12.90
C MET A 150 27.61 2.85 12.96
N LYS A 151 26.97 2.17 12.01
CA LYS A 151 26.96 0.70 11.93
C LYS A 151 28.31 0.14 11.44
N LEU A 152 29.00 0.84 10.54
CA LEU A 152 30.33 0.47 10.06
C LEU A 152 31.42 0.68 11.13
N GLU A 153 31.20 1.60 12.07
CA GLU A 153 32.14 1.92 13.16
C GLU A 153 32.02 1.00 14.39
N ARG A 154 31.10 0.02 14.43
CA ARG A 154 31.00 -0.98 15.53
C ARG A 154 31.76 -2.27 15.18
N PRO A 155 32.92 -2.57 15.79
CA PRO A 155 33.73 -3.72 15.41
C PRO A 155 33.78 -4.76 16.52
N TYR A 156 32.75 -5.57 16.76
CA TYR A 156 32.90 -6.74 17.63
C TYR A 156 32.01 -7.92 17.21
N ILE A 157 32.64 -8.94 16.61
CA ILE A 157 32.13 -10.31 16.50
C ILE A 157 32.78 -11.11 17.64
N ILE A 158 31.97 -11.71 18.50
CA ILE A 158 32.41 -12.64 19.54
C ILE A 158 32.70 -14.01 18.88
N PRO A 159 33.88 -14.63 19.08
CA PRO A 159 34.17 -15.96 18.56
C PRO A 159 33.46 -17.03 19.42
N ILE A 160 32.65 -17.88 18.81
CA ILE A 160 32.11 -19.07 19.49
C ILE A 160 33.09 -20.24 19.32
N GLU A 161 33.57 -20.73 20.46
CA GLU A 161 34.51 -21.83 20.64
C GLU A 161 33.98 -23.17 20.06
N LYS A 162 34.80 -23.80 19.21
CA LYS A 162 34.68 -25.21 18.83
C LYS A 162 35.18 -26.09 19.98
N ARG A 163 34.30 -26.82 20.66
CA ARG A 163 34.68 -28.04 21.41
C ARG A 163 34.57 -29.27 20.50
N ARG A 164 35.58 -30.13 20.58
CA ARG A 164 35.81 -31.38 19.83
C ARG A 164 35.21 -32.62 20.53
N MET A 165 35.28 -33.74 19.80
CA MET A 165 35.33 -35.17 20.21
C MET A 165 33.99 -35.93 20.02
N SER A 166 33.93 -37.15 19.50
CA SER A 166 34.90 -38.12 18.95
C SER A 166 34.14 -39.36 18.42
N GLU A 167 34.67 -39.98 17.36
CA GLU A 167 34.86 -41.43 17.09
C GLU A 167 33.70 -42.48 17.12
N ASP A 168 33.87 -43.44 16.19
CA ASP A 168 33.30 -44.80 16.08
C ASP A 168 31.99 -45.03 15.28
N GLU A 169 32.13 -45.11 13.95
CA GLU A 169 31.23 -45.88 13.08
C GLU A 169 31.74 -47.33 12.98
N LYS A 170 31.01 -48.26 13.62
CA LYS A 170 31.05 -49.69 13.26
C LYS A 170 29.69 -50.13 12.74
N GLU A 171 29.77 -50.66 11.53
CA GLU A 171 28.72 -51.17 10.66
C GLU A 171 27.91 -52.30 11.31
N ASN A 172 26.58 -52.17 11.34
CA ASN A 172 25.66 -53.30 11.48
C ASN A 172 24.42 -53.02 10.62
N LYS A 173 24.26 -53.79 9.53
CA LYS A 173 23.08 -53.78 8.67
C LYS A 173 21.98 -54.63 9.30
N GLU A 174 21.11 -54.01 10.08
CA GLU A 174 19.78 -54.56 10.38
C GLU A 174 18.74 -53.92 9.46
N VAL A 175 17.88 -54.76 8.87
CA VAL A 175 16.76 -54.32 8.02
C VAL A 175 15.76 -53.57 8.89
N ILE A 176 15.82 -52.23 8.85
CA ILE A 176 14.95 -51.34 9.62
C ILE A 176 13.51 -51.52 9.14
N LYS A 177 12.67 -52.14 9.96
CA LYS A 177 11.21 -52.04 9.80
C LYS A 177 10.85 -50.56 9.94
N ILE A 178 10.28 -49.98 8.89
CA ILE A 178 9.80 -48.59 8.87
C ILE A 178 8.92 -48.37 10.11
N PRO A 179 9.32 -47.51 11.06
CA PRO A 179 8.55 -47.28 12.29
C PRO A 179 7.13 -46.83 11.96
N GLU A 180 6.13 -47.26 12.74
CA GLU A 180 4.72 -46.86 12.56
C GLU A 180 4.56 -45.33 12.49
N ASP A 181 5.42 -44.61 13.23
CA ASP A 181 5.52 -43.15 13.22
C ASP A 181 5.88 -42.56 11.86
N TRP A 182 6.67 -43.26 11.06
CA TRP A 182 7.03 -42.82 9.72
C TRP A 182 5.85 -42.91 8.75
N LYS A 183 5.03 -43.97 8.86
CA LYS A 183 3.79 -44.07 8.09
C LYS A 183 2.84 -42.91 8.42
N LYS A 184 2.74 -42.56 9.71
CA LYS A 184 1.92 -41.44 10.19
C LYS A 184 2.44 -40.08 9.72
N ARG A 185 3.76 -39.87 9.68
CA ARG A 185 4.36 -38.64 9.13
C ARG A 185 4.16 -38.54 7.62
N LYS A 186 4.30 -39.64 6.89
CA LYS A 186 4.09 -39.67 5.44
C LYS A 186 2.67 -39.25 5.06
N THR A 187 1.65 -39.77 5.76
CA THR A 187 0.26 -39.38 5.51
C THR A 187 -0.03 -37.91 5.86
N GLN A 188 0.64 -37.36 6.88
CA GLN A 188 0.56 -35.93 7.20
C GLN A 188 1.18 -35.05 6.11
N ILE A 189 2.34 -35.43 5.58
CA ILE A 189 2.99 -34.72 4.47
C ILE A 189 2.09 -34.73 3.23
N GLU A 190 1.56 -35.88 2.84
CA GLU A 190 0.64 -36.00 1.69
C GLU A 190 -0.61 -35.13 1.87
N THR A 191 -1.12 -35.01 3.10
CA THR A 191 -2.26 -34.14 3.42
C THR A 191 -1.92 -32.65 3.27
N LEU A 192 -0.73 -32.24 3.71
CA LEU A 192 -0.26 -30.85 3.59
C LEU A 192 0.03 -30.48 2.13
N GLU A 193 0.64 -31.37 1.36
CA GLU A 193 0.88 -31.19 -0.07
C GLU A 193 -0.42 -31.07 -0.86
N LYS A 194 -1.44 -31.87 -0.52
CA LYS A 194 -2.78 -31.76 -1.12
C LYS A 194 -3.41 -30.40 -0.84
N LYS A 195 -3.34 -29.91 0.41
CA LYS A 195 -3.84 -28.56 0.76
C LYS A 195 -3.14 -27.45 -0.04
N LEU A 196 -1.84 -27.57 -0.24
CA LEU A 196 -1.07 -26.61 -1.03
C LEU A 196 -1.47 -26.63 -2.51
N LYS A 197 -1.77 -27.82 -3.06
CA LYS A 197 -2.26 -27.98 -4.43
C LYS A 197 -3.66 -27.37 -4.61
N GLU A 198 -4.58 -27.63 -3.68
CA GLU A 198 -5.92 -27.01 -3.67
C GLU A 198 -5.85 -25.49 -3.66
N TRP A 199 -4.90 -24.89 -2.92
CA TRP A 199 -4.69 -23.44 -2.91
C TRP A 199 -4.18 -22.88 -4.24
N ASN A 200 -3.36 -23.63 -4.98
CA ASN A 200 -2.86 -23.21 -6.29
C ASN A 200 -3.94 -23.31 -7.38
N GLU A 201 -4.88 -24.25 -7.25
CA GLU A 201 -5.95 -24.52 -8.21
C GLU A 201 -7.21 -23.67 -7.95
N GLU A 202 -7.32 -23.01 -6.80
CA GLU A 202 -8.48 -22.18 -6.48
C GLU A 202 -8.59 -20.99 -7.44
N LYS A 203 -9.77 -20.86 -8.07
CA LYS A 203 -10.01 -19.91 -9.14
C LYS A 203 -9.68 -18.49 -8.69
N ARG A 204 -8.76 -17.85 -9.42
CA ARG A 204 -8.50 -16.42 -9.31
C ARG A 204 -9.75 -15.67 -9.74
N MET A 205 -10.18 -14.70 -8.94
CA MET A 205 -11.34 -13.87 -9.25
C MET A 205 -11.13 -13.11 -10.57
N GLU A 206 -12.13 -13.15 -11.44
CA GLU A 206 -12.17 -12.36 -12.66
C GLU A 206 -12.95 -11.07 -12.42
N LEU A 207 -12.23 -9.98 -12.14
CA LEU A 207 -12.79 -8.66 -11.86
C LEU A 207 -13.75 -8.16 -12.96
N ASN A 208 -13.49 -8.55 -14.21
CA ASN A 208 -14.30 -8.13 -15.37
C ASN A 208 -15.71 -8.75 -15.42
N LYS A 209 -16.01 -9.71 -14.54
CA LYS A 209 -17.33 -10.36 -14.43
C LYS A 209 -18.12 -9.94 -13.20
N MET A 210 -17.54 -9.11 -12.33
CA MET A 210 -18.16 -8.67 -11.08
C MET A 210 -18.96 -7.38 -11.27
N ASN A 211 -20.02 -7.22 -10.48
CA ASN A 211 -20.80 -6.00 -10.48
C ASN A 211 -20.04 -4.89 -9.71
N TRP A 212 -20.38 -3.62 -9.98
CA TRP A 212 -19.71 -2.48 -9.33
C TRP A 212 -19.84 -2.52 -7.80
N ASP A 213 -20.99 -2.94 -7.28
CA ASP A 213 -21.23 -3.05 -5.85
C ASP A 213 -20.33 -4.12 -5.21
N ASP A 214 -20.10 -5.26 -5.87
CA ASP A 214 -19.23 -6.34 -5.37
C ASP A 214 -17.74 -5.92 -5.29
N ILE A 215 -17.36 -4.95 -6.12
CA ILE A 215 -15.99 -4.42 -6.19
C ILE A 215 -15.78 -3.33 -5.13
N TRP A 216 -16.75 -2.43 -4.96
CA TRP A 216 -16.56 -1.18 -4.21
C TRP A 216 -17.28 -1.10 -2.87
N SER A 217 -18.24 -1.99 -2.57
CA SER A 217 -18.87 -2.01 -1.25
C SER A 217 -17.90 -2.57 -0.19
N PHE A 218 -18.06 -2.09 1.04
CA PHE A 218 -17.23 -2.54 2.17
C PHE A 218 -17.43 -4.03 2.50
N ASP A 219 -18.63 -4.55 2.25
CA ASP A 219 -19.03 -5.94 2.39
C ASP A 219 -19.01 -6.73 1.07
N GLY A 220 -18.48 -6.13 0.00
CA GLY A 220 -18.50 -6.69 -1.35
C GLY A 220 -17.62 -7.92 -1.49
N GLU A 221 -17.89 -8.71 -2.52
CA GLU A 221 -17.19 -9.97 -2.80
C GLU A 221 -15.67 -9.79 -2.91
N LEU A 222 -15.21 -8.63 -3.41
CA LEU A 222 -13.80 -8.29 -3.47
C LEU A 222 -13.18 -8.13 -2.07
N GLN A 223 -13.86 -7.45 -1.14
CA GLN A 223 -13.35 -7.23 0.21
C GLN A 223 -13.35 -8.53 1.02
N GLN A 224 -14.41 -9.32 0.90
CA GLN A 224 -14.50 -10.64 1.52
C GLN A 224 -13.38 -11.56 1.02
N THR A 225 -13.11 -11.55 -0.28
CA THR A 225 -12.05 -12.38 -0.85
C THR A 225 -10.66 -11.88 -0.48
N LYS A 226 -10.41 -10.56 -0.45
CA LYS A 226 -9.16 -9.99 0.08
C LYS A 226 -8.88 -10.47 1.51
N LYS A 227 -9.90 -10.43 2.38
CA LYS A 227 -9.79 -10.92 3.76
C LYS A 227 -9.49 -12.41 3.82
N ASN A 228 -10.15 -13.22 2.99
CA ASN A 228 -9.89 -14.66 2.91
C ASN A 228 -8.47 -14.97 2.41
N VAL A 229 -7.97 -14.24 1.40
CA VAL A 229 -6.60 -14.37 0.90
C VAL A 229 -5.58 -13.99 1.98
N LEU A 230 -5.83 -12.90 2.73
CA LEU A 230 -4.94 -12.47 3.80
C LEU A 230 -4.84 -13.51 4.92
N ILE A 231 -5.97 -14.05 5.38
CA ILE A 231 -6.02 -15.13 6.38
C ILE A 231 -5.24 -16.36 5.90
N ARG A 232 -5.31 -16.68 4.61
CA ARG A 232 -4.54 -17.79 4.02
C ARG A 232 -3.05 -17.50 3.97
N MET A 233 -2.66 -16.28 3.59
CA MET A 233 -1.26 -15.87 3.56
C MET A 233 -0.60 -16.03 4.94
N ASP A 234 -1.32 -15.77 6.02
CA ASP A 234 -0.82 -15.96 7.39
C ASP A 234 -0.63 -17.45 7.76
N GLY A 235 -1.40 -18.35 7.15
CA GLY A 235 -1.30 -19.80 7.36
C GLY A 235 -0.20 -20.50 6.56
N ILE A 236 0.23 -19.93 5.43
CA ILE A 236 1.25 -20.52 4.53
C ILE A 236 2.61 -20.72 5.24
N PRO A 237 3.17 -19.73 5.97
CA PRO A 237 4.45 -19.90 6.66
C PRO A 237 4.46 -21.05 7.67
N LEU A 238 3.34 -21.28 8.36
CA LEU A 238 3.20 -22.39 9.32
C LEU A 238 3.26 -23.74 8.60
N VAL A 239 2.51 -23.88 7.50
CA VAL A 239 2.51 -25.11 6.68
C VAL A 239 3.90 -25.39 6.09
N ILE A 240 4.57 -24.36 5.55
CA ILE A 240 5.94 -24.50 5.01
C ILE A 240 6.93 -24.87 6.11
N LYS A 241 6.85 -24.22 7.28
CA LYS A 241 7.71 -24.52 8.42
C LYS A 241 7.54 -25.97 8.89
N GLU A 242 6.31 -26.46 8.93
CA GLU A 242 6.00 -27.84 9.32
C GLU A 242 6.60 -28.83 8.30
N LEU A 243 6.41 -28.60 7.00
CA LEU A 243 7.01 -29.40 5.93
C LEU A 243 8.54 -29.43 5.98
N LEU A 244 9.19 -28.27 6.19
CA LEU A 244 10.64 -28.17 6.32
C LEU A 244 11.18 -28.90 7.57
N SER A 245 10.42 -28.89 8.67
CA SER A 245 10.78 -29.63 9.89
C SER A 245 10.75 -31.14 9.67
N TYR A 246 9.77 -31.61 8.89
CA TYR A 246 9.71 -33.01 8.48
C TYR A 246 10.85 -33.38 7.55
N GLN A 247 11.16 -32.57 6.53
CA GLN A 247 12.27 -32.80 5.59
C GLN A 247 13.64 -32.80 6.26
N SER A 248 13.85 -31.92 7.25
CA SER A 248 15.11 -31.85 8.01
C SER A 248 15.31 -33.07 8.92
N SER A 249 14.22 -33.76 9.28
CA SER A 249 14.24 -35.00 10.06
C SER A 249 14.50 -36.26 9.21
N ILE A 250 14.72 -36.10 7.90
CA ILE A 250 15.00 -37.19 6.93
C ILE A 250 16.51 -37.39 6.70
N LYS A 251 17.37 -36.60 7.37
CA LYS A 251 18.83 -36.80 7.37
C LYS A 251 19.29 -37.58 8.58
#